data_AF-A0A4U7EBU2-F1
#
_entry.id   AF-A0A4U7EBU2-F1
#
_cell.length_a   1.000
_cell.length_b   1.000
_cell.length_c   1.000
_cell.angle_alpha   90.00
_cell.angle_beta   90.00
_cell.angle_gamma   90.00
#
_symmetry.space_group_name_H-M   'P 1'
#
loop_
_entity.id
_entity.type
_entity.pdbx_description
1 polymer ?
#
loop_
_entity_poly.entity_id
_entity_poly.type
_entity_poly.pdbx_seq_one_letter_code
_entity_poly.pdbx_strand_id
1 'polypeptide(L)'
;MEFVQFHPTGKVKPEAEAGHLVTEAVRGEGGRLYNTEGERFMERYSPTQMELDARDVVARANEQEIREGRGTEDDAVLLDISHRDDDYIHDRLPRMVEEFAEHGIDITEEPMEVAPTAHYAMGGIEVDFETAQTQVDGLYAVGECTAGVH
;
A
#
# COMPACT_ATOMS: atom_id res chain seq x y z
N MET A 1 4.50 -16.45 14.11
CA MET A 1 4.11 -16.11 12.72
C MET A 1 2.94 -15.13 12.68
N GLU A 2 2.78 -14.29 13.69
CA GLU A 2 1.68 -13.36 13.90
C GLU A 2 1.90 -11.99 13.24
N PHE A 3 3.15 -11.69 12.86
CA PHE A 3 3.53 -10.43 12.25
C PHE A 3 3.44 -10.51 10.72
N VAL A 4 2.30 -10.05 10.19
CA VAL A 4 2.04 -9.88 8.76
C VAL A 4 1.92 -8.39 8.46
N GLN A 5 2.70 -7.88 7.51
CA GLN A 5 2.61 -6.49 7.06
C GLN A 5 1.53 -6.36 6.00
N PHE A 6 0.74 -5.31 6.16
CA PHE A 6 -0.23 -4.87 5.17
C PHE A 6 0.36 -3.70 4.40
N HIS A 7 0.33 -3.79 3.08
CA HIS A 7 0.61 -2.64 2.21
C HIS A 7 -0.62 -1.72 2.23
N PRO A 8 -0.44 -0.39 2.40
CA PRO A 8 -1.57 0.52 2.57
C PRO A 8 -2.44 0.69 1.32
N THR A 9 -1.86 0.48 0.14
CA THR A 9 -2.48 0.81 -1.15
C THR A 9 -2.58 -0.42 -2.07
N GLY A 10 -3.34 -1.43 -1.65
CA GLY A 10 -3.76 -2.51 -2.54
C GLY A 10 -4.95 -2.08 -3.39
N LYS A 11 -5.00 -2.47 -4.66
CA LYS A 11 -6.10 -2.19 -5.57
C LYS A 11 -7.38 -2.85 -5.07
N VAL A 12 -8.48 -2.12 -5.15
CA VAL A 12 -9.83 -2.66 -4.93
C VAL A 12 -10.51 -2.95 -6.26
N LYS A 13 -10.31 -2.05 -7.24
CA LYS A 13 -10.75 -2.22 -8.62
C LYS A 13 -9.58 -2.17 -9.60
N PRO A 14 -9.69 -2.89 -10.74
CA PRO A 14 -10.74 -3.86 -11.08
C PRO A 14 -10.70 -5.11 -10.17
N GLU A 15 -11.82 -5.81 -9.99
CA GLU A 15 -11.91 -6.99 -9.08
C GLU A 15 -10.92 -8.10 -9.47
N ALA A 16 -10.61 -8.26 -10.76
CA ALA A 16 -9.62 -9.22 -11.26
C ALA A 16 -8.19 -8.93 -10.76
N GLU A 17 -7.92 -7.71 -10.30
CA GLU A 17 -6.65 -7.27 -9.74
C GLU A 17 -6.75 -6.90 -8.25
N ALA A 18 -7.84 -7.26 -7.59
CA ALA A 18 -8.02 -6.97 -6.18
C ALA A 18 -6.86 -7.54 -5.36
N GLY A 19 -6.21 -6.67 -4.58
CA GLY A 19 -5.03 -6.98 -3.78
C GLY A 19 -3.68 -6.87 -4.51
N HIS A 20 -3.66 -6.67 -5.83
CA HIS A 20 -2.44 -6.19 -6.50
C HIS A 20 -2.09 -4.80 -5.98
N LEU A 21 -0.80 -4.44 -6.01
CA LEU A 21 -0.37 -3.20 -5.38
C LEU A 21 -0.52 -2.01 -6.33
N VAL A 22 -1.09 -0.93 -5.81
CA VAL A 22 -0.74 0.41 -6.29
C VAL A 22 0.61 0.75 -5.67
N THR A 23 1.61 0.97 -6.51
CA THR A 23 2.99 1.18 -6.05
C THR A 23 3.10 2.31 -5.03
N GLU A 24 3.95 2.12 -4.02
CA GLU A 24 4.27 3.16 -3.04
C GLU A 24 4.83 4.44 -3.68
N ALA A 25 5.38 4.33 -4.90
CA ALA A 25 5.80 5.50 -5.66
C ALA A 25 4.66 6.51 -5.87
N VAL A 26 3.39 6.10 -5.97
CA VAL A 26 2.27 7.05 -6.10
C VAL A 26 2.23 8.02 -4.91
N ARG A 27 2.34 7.50 -3.68
CA ARG A 27 2.44 8.35 -2.47
C ARG A 27 3.74 9.15 -2.47
N GLY A 28 4.87 8.53 -2.85
CA GLY A 28 6.17 9.19 -2.97
C GLY A 28 6.19 10.39 -3.93
N GLU A 29 5.42 10.34 -5.01
CA GLU A 29 5.28 11.41 -6.01
C GLU A 29 4.25 12.48 -5.58
N GLY A 30 3.64 12.32 -4.41
CA GLY A 30 2.74 13.28 -3.78
C GLY A 30 1.28 12.85 -3.73
N GLY A 31 0.98 11.58 -4.02
CA GLY A 31 -0.38 11.03 -3.96
C GLY A 31 -0.98 11.22 -2.57
N ARG A 32 -2.24 11.63 -2.53
CA ARG A 32 -2.95 12.05 -1.32
C ARG A 32 -4.09 11.09 -1.02
N LEU A 33 -4.29 10.80 0.25
CA LEU A 33 -5.35 9.89 0.68
C LEU A 33 -6.57 10.69 1.16
N TYR A 34 -7.73 10.36 0.60
CA TYR A 34 -9.02 10.96 0.88
C TYR A 34 -10.06 9.92 1.27
N ASN A 35 -10.97 10.31 2.16
CA ASN A 35 -12.17 9.52 2.47
C ASN A 35 -13.37 10.00 1.62
N THR A 36 -14.52 9.36 1.73
CA THR A 36 -15.72 9.73 0.93
C THR A 36 -16.36 11.05 1.34
N GLU A 37 -15.96 11.62 2.48
CA GLU A 37 -16.35 12.97 2.91
C GLU A 37 -15.45 14.06 2.28
N GLY A 38 -14.42 13.68 1.53
CA GLY A 38 -13.44 14.58 0.92
C GLY A 38 -12.36 15.07 1.89
N GLU A 39 -12.24 14.48 3.08
CA GLU A 39 -11.18 14.80 4.04
C GLU A 39 -9.86 14.18 3.59
N ARG A 40 -8.78 14.97 3.53
CA ARG A 40 -7.42 14.44 3.44
C ARG A 40 -6.98 13.90 4.81
N PHE A 41 -7.53 12.76 5.19
CA PHE A 41 -7.52 12.28 6.57
C PHE A 41 -6.12 12.04 7.16
N MET A 42 -5.09 11.84 6.34
CA MET A 42 -3.71 11.69 6.87
C MET A 42 -3.22 12.92 7.63
N GLU A 43 -3.81 14.11 7.42
CA GLU A 43 -3.56 15.30 8.24
C GLU A 43 -3.91 15.08 9.72
N ARG A 44 -4.93 14.25 9.99
CA ARG A 44 -5.39 13.88 11.32
C ARG A 44 -4.57 12.74 11.93
N TYR A 45 -4.17 11.74 11.14
CA TYR A 45 -3.45 10.55 11.64
C TYR A 45 -1.94 10.73 11.74
N SER A 46 -1.31 11.43 10.78
CA SER A 46 0.12 11.72 10.78
C SER A 46 0.40 13.13 10.22
N PRO A 47 0.20 14.18 11.03
CA PRO A 47 0.28 15.56 10.55
C PRO A 47 1.69 15.98 10.08
N THR A 48 2.73 15.23 10.46
CA THR A 48 4.12 15.54 10.07
C THR A 48 4.55 14.77 8.82
N GLN A 49 4.27 13.46 8.78
CA GLN A 49 4.77 12.59 7.71
C GLN A 49 3.73 12.34 6.61
N MET A 50 2.44 12.53 6.92
CA MET A 50 1.34 12.42 5.97
C MET A 50 1.33 11.03 5.30
N GLU A 51 1.10 10.96 3.99
CA GLU A 51 1.11 9.71 3.21
C GLU A 51 2.52 9.06 3.12
N LEU A 52 3.56 9.73 3.60
CA LEU A 52 4.94 9.23 3.65
C LEU A 52 5.33 8.63 5.01
N ASP A 53 4.38 8.46 5.93
CA ASP A 53 4.63 7.75 7.19
C ASP A 53 4.83 6.24 6.96
N ALA A 54 5.20 5.53 8.02
CA ALA A 54 5.38 4.09 8.01
C ALA A 54 4.12 3.37 7.49
N ARG A 55 4.34 2.30 6.72
CA ARG A 55 3.27 1.55 6.04
C ARG A 55 2.17 1.08 7.00
N ASP A 56 2.53 0.67 8.21
CA ASP A 56 1.58 0.23 9.23
C ASP A 56 0.69 1.36 9.74
N VAL A 57 1.24 2.59 9.86
CA VAL A 57 0.48 3.78 10.24
C VAL A 57 -0.54 4.12 9.16
N VAL A 58 -0.11 4.19 7.90
CA VAL A 58 -0.99 4.51 6.76
C VAL A 58 -2.04 3.41 6.58
N ALA A 59 -1.65 2.13 6.64
CA ALA A 59 -2.58 1.02 6.48
C ALA A 59 -3.66 0.99 7.59
N ARG A 60 -3.27 1.29 8.84
CA ARG A 60 -4.22 1.41 9.95
C ARG A 60 -5.14 2.62 9.81
N ALA A 61 -4.64 3.75 9.31
CA ALA A 61 -5.47 4.92 9.04
C ALA A 61 -6.53 4.60 7.98
N ASN A 62 -6.14 3.99 6.86
CA ASN A 62 -7.07 3.55 5.81
C ASN A 62 -8.15 2.60 6.37
N GLU A 63 -7.74 1.56 7.10
CA GLU A 63 -8.68 0.62 7.73
C GLU A 63 -9.64 1.31 8.70
N GLN A 64 -9.15 2.28 9.47
CA GLN A 64 -9.97 3.02 10.43
C GLN A 64 -11.04 3.87 9.71
N GLU A 65 -10.69 4.55 8.62
CA GLU A 65 -11.65 5.31 7.81
C GLU A 65 -12.75 4.41 7.24
N ILE A 66 -12.36 3.26 6.67
CA ILE A 66 -13.29 2.27 6.12
C ILE A 66 -14.24 1.77 7.22
N ARG A 67 -13.71 1.31 8.36
CA ARG A 67 -14.52 0.78 9.47
C ARG A 67 -15.45 1.79 10.12
N GLU A 68 -15.08 3.06 10.11
CA GLU A 68 -15.93 4.14 10.62
C GLU A 68 -16.96 4.62 9.60
N GLY A 69 -17.09 3.95 8.45
CA GLY A 69 -18.10 4.21 7.43
C GLY A 69 -17.78 5.40 6.53
N ARG A 70 -16.51 5.85 6.52
CA ARG A 70 -16.02 6.92 5.63
C ARG A 70 -15.26 6.38 4.41
N GLY A 71 -15.27 5.06 4.21
CA GLY A 71 -14.80 4.42 2.98
C GLY A 71 -15.81 4.53 1.84
N THR A 72 -15.41 4.06 0.66
CA THR A 72 -16.30 3.87 -0.50
C THR A 72 -17.24 2.67 -0.29
N GLU A 73 -18.20 2.49 -1.19
CA GLU A 73 -19.11 1.34 -1.14
C GLU A 73 -18.39 -0.02 -1.28
N ASP A 74 -17.17 0.00 -1.80
CA ASP A 74 -16.31 -1.17 -2.01
C ASP A 74 -15.25 -1.34 -0.90
N ASP A 75 -15.50 -0.79 0.30
CA ASP A 75 -14.61 -0.86 1.46
C ASP A 75 -13.20 -0.29 1.17
N ALA A 76 -13.12 0.81 0.41
CA ALA A 76 -11.86 1.44 0.02
C ALA A 76 -11.71 2.88 0.54
N VAL A 77 -10.49 3.41 0.46
CA VAL A 77 -10.22 4.86 0.48
C VAL A 77 -9.73 5.33 -0.89
N LEU A 78 -9.68 6.64 -1.11
CA LEU A 78 -9.31 7.24 -2.39
C LEU A 78 -7.86 7.70 -2.36
N LEU A 79 -7.03 7.22 -3.30
CA LEU A 79 -5.67 7.69 -3.53
C LEU A 79 -5.64 8.56 -4.78
N ASP A 80 -5.37 9.85 -4.59
CA ASP A 80 -5.46 10.87 -5.62
C ASP A 80 -4.09 11.51 -5.93
N ILE A 81 -3.69 11.48 -7.20
CA ILE A 81 -2.50 12.15 -7.73
C ILE A 81 -2.84 13.22 -8.77
N SER A 82 -4.12 13.38 -9.14
CA SER A 82 -4.62 14.28 -10.22
C SER A 82 -4.29 15.77 -10.02
N HIS A 83 -3.91 16.17 -8.81
CA HIS A 83 -3.42 17.52 -8.53
C HIS A 83 -2.02 17.80 -9.11
N ARG A 84 -1.30 16.78 -9.61
CA ARG A 84 -0.05 16.93 -10.35
C ARG A 84 -0.36 17.13 -11.84
N ASP A 85 0.57 17.76 -12.55
CA ASP A 85 0.44 17.92 -14.00
C ASP A 85 0.44 16.56 -14.70
N ASP A 86 -0.39 16.42 -15.73
CA ASP A 86 -0.54 15.21 -16.54
C ASP A 86 0.81 14.66 -17.05
N ASP A 87 1.62 15.51 -17.70
CA ASP A 87 2.96 15.17 -18.18
C ASP A 87 3.88 14.63 -17.05
N TYR A 88 3.74 15.16 -15.83
CA TYR A 88 4.52 14.71 -14.68
C TYR A 88 4.11 13.29 -14.26
N ILE A 89 2.81 13.01 -14.22
CA ILE A 89 2.29 11.69 -13.85
C ILE A 89 2.71 10.65 -14.88
N HIS A 90 2.62 10.98 -16.17
CA HIS A 90 3.07 10.10 -17.26
C HIS A 90 4.58 9.83 -17.24
N ASP A 91 5.41 10.82 -16.90
CA ASP A 91 6.87 10.63 -16.80
C ASP A 91 7.26 9.77 -15.59
N ARG A 92 6.64 10.03 -14.43
CA ARG A 92 7.03 9.41 -13.15
C ARG A 92 6.35 8.08 -12.87
N LEU A 93 5.12 7.90 -13.33
CA LEU A 93 4.27 6.74 -13.05
C LEU A 93 3.72 6.09 -14.34
N PRO A 94 4.52 5.92 -15.42
CA PRO A 94 4.01 5.48 -16.72
C PRO A 94 3.25 4.15 -16.65
N ARG A 95 3.76 3.20 -15.87
CA ARG A 95 3.12 1.89 -15.69
C ARG A 95 1.77 1.98 -14.99
N MET A 96 1.63 2.85 -14.00
CA MET A 96 0.35 3.01 -13.30
C MET A 96 -0.68 3.65 -14.22
N VAL A 97 -0.27 4.64 -15.03
CA VAL A 97 -1.17 5.23 -16.02
C VAL A 97 -1.63 4.18 -17.03
N GLU A 98 -0.70 3.42 -17.62
CA GLU A 98 -1.04 2.34 -18.56
C GLU A 98 -1.98 1.30 -17.93
N GLU A 99 -1.66 0.81 -16.74
CA GLU A 99 -2.40 -0.27 -16.07
C GLU A 99 -3.82 0.15 -15.65
N PHE A 100 -4.02 1.37 -15.17
CA PHE A 100 -5.36 1.87 -14.85
C PHE A 100 -6.15 2.28 -16.10
N ALA A 101 -5.48 2.81 -17.14
CA ALA A 101 -6.13 3.15 -18.40
C ALA A 101 -6.69 1.92 -19.14
N GLU A 102 -6.04 0.75 -19.03
CA GLU A 102 -6.58 -0.53 -19.53
C GLU A 102 -7.95 -0.89 -18.93
N HIS A 103 -8.25 -0.34 -17.74
CA HIS A 103 -9.50 -0.52 -17.01
C HIS A 103 -10.42 0.69 -17.10
N GLY A 104 -10.10 1.66 -17.96
CA GLY A 104 -10.90 2.86 -18.19
C GLY A 104 -10.84 3.87 -17.05
N ILE A 105 -9.80 3.82 -16.21
CA ILE A 105 -9.56 4.76 -15.11
C ILE A 105 -8.39 5.65 -15.51
N ASP A 106 -8.60 6.96 -15.52
CA ASP A 106 -7.53 7.93 -15.76
C ASP A 106 -7.03 8.53 -14.45
N ILE A 107 -5.90 8.03 -13.95
CA ILE A 107 -5.33 8.46 -12.66
C ILE A 107 -4.87 9.93 -12.64
N THR A 108 -4.84 10.59 -13.80
CA THR A 108 -4.55 12.03 -13.93
C THR A 108 -5.79 12.89 -13.71
N GLU A 109 -6.98 12.33 -13.82
CA GLU A 109 -8.27 13.04 -13.69
C GLU A 109 -9.08 12.56 -12.48
N GLU A 110 -8.97 11.30 -12.08
CA GLU A 110 -9.78 10.70 -11.02
C GLU A 110 -8.96 9.84 -10.02
N PRO A 111 -9.41 9.71 -8.76
CA PRO A 111 -8.69 8.95 -7.75
C PRO A 111 -8.82 7.43 -7.93
N MET A 112 -7.81 6.69 -7.44
CA MET A 112 -7.83 5.24 -7.37
C MET A 112 -8.44 4.74 -6.06
N GLU A 113 -9.29 3.72 -6.12
CA GLU A 113 -9.77 3.02 -4.91
C GLU A 113 -8.72 2.03 -4.39
N VAL A 114 -8.30 2.23 -3.15
CA VAL A 114 -7.28 1.42 -2.49
C VAL A 114 -7.67 0.99 -1.08
N ALA A 115 -7.22 -0.19 -0.68
CA ALA A 115 -7.43 -0.73 0.67
C ALA A 115 -6.17 -1.45 1.19
N PRO A 116 -6.01 -1.58 2.52
CA PRO A 116 -4.92 -2.35 3.11
C PRO A 116 -4.95 -3.81 2.63
N THR A 117 -3.82 -4.31 2.11
CA THR A 117 -3.69 -5.69 1.62
C THR A 117 -2.51 -6.39 2.26
N ALA A 118 -2.70 -7.63 2.72
CA ALA A 118 -1.61 -8.45 3.25
C ALA A 118 -0.53 -8.64 2.18
N HIS A 119 0.72 -8.31 2.51
CA HIS A 119 1.78 -8.22 1.51
C HIS A 119 3.06 -8.96 1.88
N TYR A 120 3.47 -8.95 3.15
CA TYR A 120 4.75 -9.51 3.57
C TYR A 120 4.66 -10.23 4.92
N ALA A 121 5.31 -11.38 5.05
CA ALA A 121 5.46 -12.08 6.33
C ALA A 121 6.79 -11.72 7.00
N MET A 122 6.74 -10.98 8.11
CA MET A 122 7.95 -10.67 8.89
C MET A 122 8.38 -11.85 9.77
N GLY A 123 7.41 -12.67 10.15
CA GLY A 123 7.69 -13.95 10.78
C GLY A 123 8.20 -14.96 9.76
N GLY A 124 9.02 -15.89 10.22
CA GLY A 124 9.53 -16.97 9.40
C GLY A 124 10.28 -17.99 10.24
N ILE A 125 11.09 -18.79 9.56
CA ILE A 125 12.03 -19.73 10.14
C ILE A 125 13.11 -18.93 10.88
N GLU A 126 13.30 -19.25 12.17
CA GLU A 126 14.40 -18.69 12.95
C GLU A 126 15.73 -19.26 12.45
N VAL A 127 16.67 -18.36 12.15
CA VAL A 127 18.00 -18.70 11.65
C VAL A 127 19.07 -17.96 12.44
N ASP A 128 20.25 -18.56 12.52
CA ASP A 128 21.46 -17.84 12.91
C ASP A 128 21.82 -16.79 11.84
N PHE A 129 22.06 -15.54 12.25
CA PHE A 129 22.19 -14.41 11.34
C PHE A 129 23.52 -14.41 10.55
N GLU A 130 24.55 -15.12 11.02
CA GLU A 130 25.84 -15.21 10.33
C GLU A 130 25.87 -16.36 9.31
N THR A 131 25.20 -17.46 9.63
CA THR A 131 25.27 -18.72 8.86
C THR A 131 24.01 -19.06 8.07
N ALA A 132 22.88 -18.40 8.36
CA ALA A 132 21.55 -18.71 7.85
C ALA A 132 21.05 -20.13 8.18
N GLN A 133 21.70 -20.82 9.13
CA GLN A 133 21.32 -22.16 9.55
C GLN A 133 20.17 -22.10 10.55
N THR A 134 19.23 -23.03 10.41
CA THR A 134 18.14 -23.22 11.37
C THR A 134 18.61 -24.01 12.60
N GLN A 135 17.73 -24.24 13.57
CA GLN A 135 17.99 -25.15 14.69
C GLN A 135 18.08 -26.64 14.27
N VAL A 136 17.77 -26.96 13.01
CA VAL A 136 17.93 -28.32 12.46
C VAL A 136 19.26 -28.39 11.71
N ASP A 137 20.12 -29.31 12.13
CA ASP A 137 21.44 -29.51 11.54
C ASP A 137 21.38 -29.75 10.02
N GLY A 138 22.13 -28.94 9.27
CA GLY A 138 22.20 -29.02 7.81
C GLY A 138 21.01 -28.41 7.07
N LEU A 139 20.03 -27.81 7.77
CA LEU A 139 18.92 -27.08 7.17
C LEU A 139 19.16 -25.56 7.27
N TYR A 140 19.01 -24.87 6.14
CA TYR A 140 19.23 -23.44 5.98
C TYR A 140 17.99 -22.78 5.39
N ALA A 141 17.77 -21.50 5.70
CA ALA A 141 16.67 -20.70 5.14
C ALA A 141 17.14 -19.26 4.88
N VAL A 142 16.64 -18.63 3.80
CA VAL A 142 16.97 -17.25 3.43
C VAL A 142 15.76 -16.55 2.79
N GLY A 143 15.70 -15.23 2.90
CA GLY A 143 14.63 -14.40 2.31
C GLY A 143 13.38 -14.30 3.20
N GLU A 144 12.23 -14.00 2.61
CA GLU A 144 10.94 -13.80 3.33
C GLU A 144 10.50 -15.01 4.17
N CYS A 145 11.02 -16.20 3.88
CA CYS A 145 10.75 -17.37 4.71
C CYS A 145 11.46 -17.34 6.08
N THR A 146 12.28 -16.32 6.39
CA THR A 146 13.07 -16.20 7.63
C THR A 146 12.58 -15.09 8.55
N ALA A 147 12.81 -15.23 9.85
CA ALA A 147 12.49 -14.20 10.86
C ALA A 147 13.72 -13.37 11.27
N GLY A 148 13.49 -12.17 11.83
CA GLY A 148 14.46 -11.47 12.69
C GLY A 148 15.18 -10.26 12.10
N VAL A 149 14.93 -9.89 10.84
CA VAL A 149 15.60 -8.74 10.16
C VAL A 149 14.66 -7.61 9.78
N HIS A 150 13.34 -7.83 9.89
CA HIS A 150 12.26 -6.88 9.58
C HIS A 150 11.59 -6.39 10.85
#